data_AF-A0A7C4R1H6-F1
#
_entry.id   AF-A0A7C4R1H6-F1
#
_cell.length_a   1.000
_cell.length_b   1.000
_cell.length_c   1.000
_cell.angle_alpha   90.00
_cell.angle_beta   90.00
_cell.angle_gamma   90.00
#
_symmetry.space_group_name_H-M   'P 1'
#
loop_
_entity.id
_entity.type
_entity.pdbx_description
1 polymer ?
#
loop_
_entity_poly.entity_id
_entity_poly.type
_entity_poly.pdbx_seq_one_letter_code
_entity_poly.pdbx_strand_id
1 'polypeptide(L)'
;MFKLIISILITKINYIILGVYMSYKLEDLHDLFLYLVKKLDLKIAIIGGVVISYFLGEKEFDEDLDLFIYEGSILDKENYLREYAHEKSWEVGSTEYGLPKISLRKNESEVEIEFYENIYDFYIPLEIIERSRDIRIRDIDLKIIYPEHQIVLKARAGGEQDIETLRLYSDLVKEGKLKISVSRIRETIMFFPDEEKLILSRLRSAGFNI
;
A
#
# COMPACT_ATOMS: atom_id res chain seq x y z
N MET A 1 -13.07 6.67 -22.28
CA MET A 1 -12.53 7.49 -21.18
C MET A 1 -13.63 7.98 -20.23
N PHE A 2 -14.65 8.72 -20.70
CA PHE A 2 -15.80 9.12 -19.85
C PHE A 2 -16.58 7.96 -19.21
N LYS A 3 -16.73 6.81 -19.89
CA LYS A 3 -17.50 5.67 -19.37
C LYS A 3 -16.90 5.00 -18.11
N LEU A 4 -15.58 5.01 -17.93
CA LEU A 4 -14.92 4.33 -16.81
C LEU A 4 -14.97 5.18 -15.52
N ILE A 5 -14.72 6.49 -15.66
CA ILE A 5 -14.88 7.46 -14.57
C ILE A 5 -16.34 7.52 -14.10
N ILE A 6 -17.27 7.48 -15.05
CA ILE A 6 -18.71 7.37 -14.76
C ILE A 6 -19.01 6.04 -14.07
N SER A 7 -18.39 4.92 -14.45
CA SER A 7 -18.59 3.63 -13.78
C SER A 7 -18.11 3.64 -12.32
N ILE A 8 -16.93 4.19 -12.04
CA ILE A 8 -16.39 4.29 -10.67
C ILE A 8 -17.22 5.26 -9.82
N LEU A 9 -17.64 6.40 -10.38
CA LEU A 9 -18.55 7.32 -9.70
C LEU A 9 -19.93 6.71 -9.47
N ILE A 10 -20.49 5.97 -10.43
CA ILE A 10 -21.79 5.31 -10.29
C ILE A 10 -21.72 4.21 -9.24
N THR A 11 -20.63 3.44 -9.16
CA THR A 11 -20.43 2.47 -8.07
C THR A 11 -20.40 3.19 -6.72
N LYS A 12 -19.58 4.23 -6.56
CA LYS A 12 -19.56 5.03 -5.32
C LYS A 12 -20.93 5.64 -4.99
N ILE A 13 -21.66 6.17 -5.97
CA ILE A 13 -23.01 6.76 -5.77
C ILE A 13 -24.05 5.70 -5.38
N ASN A 14 -23.99 4.50 -5.95
CA ASN A 14 -24.89 3.40 -5.58
C ASN A 14 -24.63 2.90 -4.14
N TYR A 15 -23.39 2.90 -3.67
CA TYR A 15 -23.06 2.60 -2.27
C TYR A 15 -23.50 3.72 -1.31
N ILE A 16 -23.42 5.00 -1.72
CA ILE A 16 -23.96 6.15 -0.96
C ILE A 16 -25.48 5.98 -0.71
N ILE A 17 -26.23 5.46 -1.70
CA ILE A 17 -27.69 5.29 -1.62
C ILE A 17 -28.08 4.08 -0.73
N LEU A 18 -27.17 3.12 -0.50
CA LEU A 18 -27.42 1.90 0.28
C LEU A 18 -26.88 1.93 1.72
N GLY A 19 -26.22 3.00 2.15
CA GLY A 19 -25.92 3.25 3.57
C GLY A 19 -24.87 2.34 4.21
N VAL A 20 -24.01 1.67 3.43
CA VAL A 20 -22.87 0.89 3.95
C VAL A 20 -21.61 1.34 3.20
N TYR A 21 -20.87 2.27 3.79
CA TYR A 21 -19.47 2.49 3.41
C TYR A 21 -18.63 1.55 4.27
N MET A 22 -18.03 0.55 3.64
CA MET A 22 -17.06 -0.31 4.30
C MET A 22 -15.69 0.36 4.25
N SER A 23 -15.46 1.36 5.10
CA SER A 23 -14.17 2.04 5.19
C SER A 23 -13.53 1.88 6.58
N TYR A 24 -12.20 1.94 6.64
CA TYR A 24 -11.46 1.86 7.90
C TYR A 24 -10.48 3.03 8.06
N LYS A 25 -10.12 3.32 9.31
CA LYS A 25 -9.02 4.22 9.67
C LYS A 25 -7.81 3.40 10.08
N LEU A 26 -6.59 3.92 9.88
CA LEU A 26 -5.38 3.26 10.40
C LEU A 26 -5.46 3.09 11.93
N GLU A 27 -6.10 4.03 12.63
CA GLU A 27 -6.34 3.96 14.07
C GLU A 27 -7.22 2.78 14.49
N ASP A 28 -8.06 2.25 13.60
CA ASP A 28 -8.91 1.10 13.88
C ASP A 28 -8.10 -0.21 13.98
N LEU A 29 -6.92 -0.21 13.34
CA LEU A 29 -5.96 -1.32 13.28
C LEU A 29 -4.88 -1.25 14.37
N HIS A 30 -5.06 -0.36 15.35
CA HIS A 30 -4.07 -0.15 16.43
C HIS A 30 -3.67 -1.44 17.16
N ASP A 31 -4.61 -2.31 17.49
CA ASP A 31 -4.34 -3.61 18.16
C ASP A 31 -3.41 -4.51 17.33
N LEU A 32 -3.56 -4.49 16.01
CA LEU A 32 -2.71 -5.24 15.10
C LEU A 32 -1.32 -4.61 15.07
N PHE A 33 -1.22 -3.31 14.80
CA PHE A 33 0.08 -2.63 14.77
C PHE A 33 0.84 -2.80 16.09
N LEU A 34 0.13 -2.75 17.23
CA LEU A 34 0.74 -2.93 18.55
C LEU A 34 1.32 -4.32 18.67
N TYR A 35 0.58 -5.35 18.24
CA TYR A 35 1.04 -6.72 18.25
C TYR A 35 2.27 -6.91 17.36
N LEU A 36 2.20 -6.46 16.10
CA LEU A 36 3.31 -6.63 15.15
C LEU A 36 4.59 -5.92 15.63
N VAL A 37 4.48 -4.68 16.10
CA VAL A 37 5.65 -3.89 16.50
C VAL A 37 6.17 -4.27 17.89
N LYS A 38 5.30 -4.48 18.88
CA LYS A 38 5.73 -4.69 20.28
C LYS A 38 5.84 -6.14 20.70
N LYS A 39 5.08 -7.05 20.07
CA LYS A 39 5.10 -8.48 20.41
C LYS A 39 5.94 -9.28 19.43
N LEU A 40 5.81 -9.00 18.14
CA LEU A 40 6.61 -9.70 17.12
C LEU A 40 7.95 -9.03 16.82
N ASP A 41 8.17 -7.81 17.35
CA ASP A 41 9.40 -7.02 17.17
C ASP A 41 9.72 -6.74 15.68
N LEU A 42 8.68 -6.37 14.93
CA LEU A 42 8.79 -6.05 13.51
C LEU A 42 8.83 -4.54 13.28
N LYS A 43 9.67 -4.10 12.33
CA LYS A 43 9.60 -2.74 11.79
C LYS A 43 8.89 -2.72 10.45
N ILE A 44 7.91 -1.83 10.34
CA ILE A 44 6.88 -1.88 9.30
C ILE A 44 6.78 -0.55 8.57
N ALA A 45 6.68 -0.61 7.25
CA ALA A 45 6.35 0.50 6.39
C ALA A 45 5.03 0.21 5.66
N ILE A 46 4.12 1.18 5.64
CA ILE A 46 2.94 1.14 4.79
C ILE A 46 3.38 1.41 3.35
N ILE A 47 3.01 0.51 2.45
CA ILE A 47 3.19 0.61 1.01
C ILE A 47 1.80 0.53 0.33
N GLY A 48 1.74 0.34 -0.98
CA GLY A 48 0.47 0.05 -1.65
C GLY A 48 -0.37 1.28 -1.95
N GLY A 49 -1.64 1.07 -2.29
CA GLY A 49 -2.55 2.15 -2.69
C GLY A 49 -2.90 3.11 -1.54
N VAL A 50 -2.96 2.61 -0.29
CA VAL A 50 -3.19 3.41 0.93
C VAL A 50 -2.20 4.58 1.04
N VAL A 51 -0.96 4.42 0.55
CA VAL A 51 0.01 5.52 0.45
C VAL A 51 -0.56 6.70 -0.33
N ILE A 52 -1.12 6.45 -1.51
CA ILE A 52 -1.65 7.51 -2.37
C ILE A 52 -2.85 8.19 -1.70
N SER A 53 -3.80 7.40 -1.21
CA SER A 53 -5.00 7.86 -0.51
C SER A 53 -4.64 8.72 0.72
N TYR A 54 -3.66 8.29 1.51
CA TYR A 54 -3.15 9.05 2.66
C TYR A 54 -2.56 10.41 2.25
N PHE A 55 -1.77 10.45 1.17
CA PHE A 55 -1.15 11.69 0.68
C PHE A 55 -2.12 12.62 -0.06
N LEU A 56 -3.27 12.11 -0.51
CA LEU A 56 -4.41 12.92 -0.95
C LEU A 56 -5.17 13.58 0.22
N GLY A 57 -4.84 13.18 1.46
CA GLY A 57 -5.45 13.73 2.68
C GLY A 57 -6.64 12.91 3.19
N GLU A 58 -6.89 11.73 2.62
CA GLU A 58 -7.93 10.83 3.08
C GLU A 58 -7.62 10.32 4.49
N LYS A 59 -8.69 10.02 5.23
CA LYS A 59 -8.63 9.52 6.62
C LYS A 59 -9.30 8.16 6.79
N GLU A 60 -10.05 7.75 5.78
CA GLU A 60 -10.79 6.51 5.72
C GLU A 60 -10.44 5.86 4.39
N PHE A 61 -10.17 4.56 4.41
CA PHE A 61 -9.66 3.79 3.29
C PHE A 61 -10.65 2.67 2.97
N ASP A 62 -10.80 2.37 1.68
CA ASP A 62 -11.71 1.35 1.12
C ASP A 62 -10.90 0.48 0.13
N GLU A 63 -9.76 0.01 0.62
CA GLU A 63 -8.76 -0.75 -0.13
C GLU A 63 -7.88 -1.55 0.84
N ASP A 64 -7.21 -2.59 0.34
CA ASP A 64 -6.34 -3.44 1.13
C ASP A 64 -5.16 -2.65 1.72
N LEU A 65 -4.70 -3.05 2.90
CA LEU A 65 -3.53 -2.46 3.54
C LEU A 65 -2.28 -3.31 3.32
N ASP A 66 -1.36 -2.79 2.51
CA ASP A 66 -0.07 -3.43 2.27
C ASP A 66 0.97 -2.99 3.31
N LEU A 67 1.50 -3.95 4.06
CA LEU A 67 2.51 -3.74 5.09
C LEU A 67 3.83 -4.39 4.72
N PHE A 68 4.85 -3.58 4.46
CA PHE A 68 6.21 -4.05 4.22
C PHE A 68 7.02 -4.15 5.51
N ILE A 69 7.50 -5.35 5.82
CA ILE A 69 8.39 -5.64 6.94
C ILE A 69 9.83 -5.42 6.47
N TYR A 70 10.47 -4.38 7.00
CA TYR A 70 11.84 -4.01 6.62
C TYR A 70 12.89 -4.39 7.68
N GLU A 71 12.45 -4.81 8.86
CA GLU A 71 13.29 -5.41 9.90
C GLU A 71 12.49 -6.44 10.68
N GLY A 72 13.11 -7.60 10.91
CA GLY A 72 12.42 -8.83 11.32
C GLY A 72 11.98 -9.65 10.10
N SER A 73 11.19 -10.72 10.34
CA SER A 73 10.56 -11.49 9.27
C SER A 73 9.15 -11.92 9.68
N ILE A 74 8.16 -11.69 8.82
CA ILE A 74 6.79 -12.16 9.05
C ILE A 74 6.66 -13.67 8.84
N LEU A 75 7.47 -14.25 7.96
CA LEU A 75 7.50 -15.71 7.74
C LEU A 75 8.00 -16.45 8.97
N ASP A 76 9.08 -15.96 9.59
CA ASP A 76 9.59 -16.51 10.86
C ASP A 76 8.56 -16.39 12.01
N LYS A 77 7.63 -15.44 11.90
CA LYS A 77 6.60 -15.15 12.90
C LYS A 77 5.21 -15.62 12.50
N GLU A 78 5.07 -16.36 11.41
CA GLU A 78 3.76 -16.70 10.82
C GLU A 78 2.87 -17.47 11.79
N ASN A 79 3.43 -18.43 12.55
CA ASN A 79 2.68 -19.18 13.56
C ASN A 79 2.11 -18.26 14.65
N TYR A 80 2.90 -17.30 15.14
CA TYR A 80 2.44 -16.32 16.14
C TYR A 80 1.37 -15.38 15.57
N LEU A 81 1.47 -15.01 14.29
CA LEU A 81 0.44 -14.24 13.62
C LEU A 81 -0.86 -15.04 13.49
N ARG A 82 -0.77 -16.32 13.10
CA ARG A 82 -1.92 -17.23 12.98
C ARG A 82 -2.62 -17.45 14.31
N GLU A 83 -1.87 -17.67 15.38
CA GLU A 83 -2.42 -17.80 16.73
C GLU A 83 -3.16 -16.53 17.15
N TYR A 84 -2.55 -15.34 16.96
CA TYR A 84 -3.18 -14.07 17.29
C TYR A 84 -4.43 -13.78 16.45
N ALA A 85 -4.38 -14.07 15.15
CA ALA A 85 -5.53 -13.95 14.27
C ALA A 85 -6.68 -14.87 14.72
N HIS A 86 -6.38 -16.12 15.08
CA HIS A 86 -7.37 -17.05 15.61
C HIS A 86 -8.00 -16.54 16.92
N GLU A 87 -7.20 -16.04 17.86
CA GLU A 87 -7.69 -15.42 19.11
C GLU A 87 -8.65 -14.24 18.84
N LYS A 88 -8.38 -13.48 17.79
CA LYS A 88 -9.19 -12.33 17.38
C LYS A 88 -10.33 -12.68 16.42
N SER A 89 -10.51 -13.95 16.08
CA SER A 89 -11.48 -14.42 15.07
C SER A 89 -11.28 -13.75 13.70
N TRP A 90 -10.02 -13.53 13.32
CA TRP A 90 -9.62 -13.06 12.00
C TRP A 90 -9.30 -14.23 11.09
N GLU A 91 -9.52 -14.07 9.79
CA GLU A 91 -9.16 -15.07 8.80
C GLU A 91 -7.71 -14.89 8.37
N VAL A 92 -7.02 -16.00 8.08
CA VAL A 92 -5.63 -15.98 7.62
C VAL A 92 -5.54 -16.67 6.27
N GLY A 93 -4.94 -15.98 5.30
CA GLY A 93 -4.66 -16.48 3.96
C GLY A 93 -3.21 -16.25 3.57
N SER A 94 -2.99 -16.18 2.26
CA SER A 94 -1.68 -15.88 1.68
C SER A 94 -1.82 -14.94 0.48
N THR A 95 -0.80 -14.11 0.24
CA THR A 95 -0.67 -13.29 -0.96
C THR A 95 -0.25 -14.15 -2.16
N GLU A 96 -0.20 -13.55 -3.35
CA GLU A 96 0.31 -14.21 -4.57
C GLU A 96 1.79 -14.65 -4.45
N TYR A 97 2.55 -14.02 -3.55
CA TYR A 97 3.95 -14.38 -3.26
C TYR A 97 4.08 -15.44 -2.16
N GLY A 98 2.96 -15.98 -1.68
CA GLY A 98 2.93 -16.95 -0.59
C GLY A 98 3.23 -16.34 0.79
N LEU A 99 3.20 -15.01 0.91
CA LEU A 99 3.37 -14.34 2.19
C LEU A 99 2.05 -14.30 2.97
N PRO A 100 2.07 -14.15 4.31
CA PRO A 100 0.86 -14.13 5.10
C PRO A 100 -0.08 -12.97 4.71
N LYS A 101 -1.38 -13.22 4.85
CA LYS A 101 -2.44 -12.21 4.72
C LYS A 101 -3.46 -12.42 5.82
N ILE A 102 -4.03 -11.36 6.37
CA ILE A 102 -5.16 -11.46 7.30
C ILE A 102 -6.35 -10.66 6.81
N SER A 103 -7.55 -11.19 7.03
CA SER A 103 -8.80 -10.48 6.80
C SER A 103 -9.49 -10.31 8.15
N LEU A 104 -9.66 -9.06 8.57
CA LEU A 104 -10.29 -8.73 9.85
C LEU A 104 -11.54 -7.91 9.64
N ARG A 105 -12.55 -8.17 10.45
CA ARG A 105 -13.78 -7.39 10.47
C ARG A 105 -13.70 -6.33 11.55
N LYS A 106 -13.88 -5.08 11.14
CA LYS A 106 -14.01 -3.94 12.04
C LYS A 106 -15.30 -3.20 11.72
N ASN A 107 -16.22 -3.18 12.68
CA ASN A 107 -17.57 -2.66 12.47
C ASN A 107 -18.27 -3.41 11.33
N GLU A 108 -18.75 -2.70 10.31
CA GLU A 108 -19.32 -3.25 9.08
C GLU A 108 -18.30 -3.39 7.95
N SER A 109 -17.01 -3.13 8.21
CA SER A 109 -15.95 -3.18 7.19
C SER A 109 -15.10 -4.43 7.35
N GLU A 110 -14.82 -5.10 6.23
CA GLU A 110 -13.79 -6.12 6.13
C GLU A 110 -12.53 -5.47 5.57
N VAL A 111 -11.43 -5.59 6.31
CA VAL A 111 -10.14 -5.03 5.93
C VAL A 111 -9.20 -6.19 5.67
N GLU A 112 -8.71 -6.27 4.45
CA GLU A 112 -7.64 -7.19 4.07
C GLU A 112 -6.28 -6.51 4.28
N ILE A 113 -5.38 -7.21 4.96
CA ILE A 113 -4.04 -6.73 5.28
C ILE A 113 -3.05 -7.75 4.75
N GLU A 114 -2.25 -7.30 3.79
CA GLU A 114 -1.23 -8.11 3.14
C GLU A 114 0.14 -7.79 3.71
N PHE A 115 0.87 -8.84 4.11
CA PHE A 115 2.22 -8.69 4.61
C PHE A 115 3.22 -8.96 3.51
N TYR A 116 4.16 -8.05 3.35
CA TYR A 116 5.24 -8.10 2.38
C TYR A 116 6.58 -8.08 3.09
N GLU A 117 7.54 -8.84 2.59
CA GLU A 117 8.95 -8.74 2.98
C GLU A 117 9.81 -9.09 1.78
N ASN A 118 11.11 -8.79 1.86
CA ASN A 118 12.03 -9.09 0.76
C ASN A 118 12.17 -10.61 0.59
N ILE A 119 11.55 -11.15 -0.46
CA ILE A 119 11.58 -12.56 -0.80
C ILE A 119 11.40 -12.76 -2.31
N TYR A 120 12.17 -13.68 -2.89
CA TYR A 120 12.14 -14.00 -4.32
C TYR A 120 12.21 -12.73 -5.19
N ASP A 121 11.20 -12.49 -6.03
CA ASP A 121 11.13 -11.37 -6.96
C ASP A 121 10.53 -10.10 -6.34
N PHE A 122 9.94 -10.22 -5.14
CA PHE A 122 9.47 -9.07 -4.37
C PHE A 122 10.64 -8.47 -3.57
N TYR A 123 11.06 -7.29 -3.98
CA TYR A 123 12.18 -6.59 -3.37
C TYR A 123 11.94 -5.09 -3.28
N ILE A 124 12.10 -4.55 -2.08
CA ILE A 124 12.13 -3.11 -1.79
C ILE A 124 13.47 -2.80 -1.10
N PRO A 125 14.34 -1.99 -1.74
CA PRO A 125 15.58 -1.49 -1.15
C PRO A 125 15.34 -0.73 0.15
N LEU A 126 16.22 -0.94 1.14
CA LEU A 126 16.12 -0.29 2.46
C LEU A 126 16.20 1.24 2.34
N GLU A 127 16.93 1.76 1.35
CA GLU A 127 17.07 3.18 1.07
C GLU A 127 15.74 3.86 0.75
N ILE A 128 14.78 3.13 0.17
CA ILE A 128 13.40 3.63 -0.04
C ILE A 128 12.71 3.82 1.31
N ILE A 129 12.90 2.88 2.23
CA ILE A 129 12.28 2.89 3.55
C ILE A 129 12.93 3.95 4.45
N GLU A 130 14.25 4.09 4.42
CA GLU A 130 14.96 5.12 5.20
C GLU A 130 14.56 6.54 4.80
N ARG A 131 14.20 6.74 3.53
CA ARG A 131 13.74 8.03 2.99
C ARG A 131 12.23 8.23 3.08
N SER A 132 11.51 7.35 3.76
CA SER A 132 10.07 7.42 3.97
C SER A 132 9.69 8.41 5.08
N ARG A 133 8.40 8.65 5.24
CA ARG A 133 7.86 9.51 6.30
C ARG A 133 7.50 8.67 7.52
N ASP A 134 7.86 9.14 8.71
CA ASP A 134 7.32 8.57 9.95
C ASP A 134 5.89 9.09 10.21
N ILE A 135 5.00 8.17 10.57
CA ILE A 135 3.64 8.47 11.03
C ILE A 135 3.43 7.86 12.40
N ARG A 136 2.58 8.51 13.20
CA ARG A 136 2.23 8.03 14.54
C ARG A 136 0.77 7.60 14.58
N ILE A 137 0.55 6.33 14.89
CA ILE A 137 -0.76 5.76 15.19
C ILE A 137 -0.81 5.53 16.71
N ARG A 138 -1.41 6.50 17.42
CA ARG A 138 -1.41 6.56 18.90
C ARG A 138 0.01 6.53 19.49
N ASP A 139 0.42 5.42 20.08
CA ASP A 139 1.72 5.18 20.73
C ASP A 139 2.70 4.36 19.87
N ILE A 140 2.36 4.14 18.60
CA ILE A 140 3.14 3.37 17.64
C ILE A 140 3.64 4.28 16.53
N ASP A 141 4.95 4.27 16.32
CA ASP A 141 5.59 4.93 15.18
C ASP A 141 5.77 3.91 14.06
N LEU A 142 5.23 4.23 12.88
CA LEU A 142 5.32 3.43 11.66
C LEU A 142 5.96 4.28 10.55
N LYS A 143 6.43 3.61 9.49
CA LYS A 143 6.84 4.29 8.26
C LYS A 143 5.70 4.27 7.24
N ILE A 144 5.63 5.28 6.38
CA ILE A 144 4.82 5.28 5.16
C ILE A 144 5.69 5.82 4.03
N ILE A 145 5.83 5.06 2.95
CA ILE A 145 6.64 5.50 1.81
C ILE A 145 6.00 6.72 1.15
N TYR A 146 6.81 7.52 0.47
CA TYR A 146 6.31 8.64 -0.32
C TYR A 146 5.61 8.16 -1.59
N PRO A 147 4.63 8.92 -2.14
CA PRO A 147 3.94 8.57 -3.38
C PRO A 147 4.87 8.25 -4.54
N GLU A 148 6.00 8.97 -4.65
CA GLU A 148 7.01 8.76 -5.68
C GLU A 148 7.67 7.38 -5.59
N HIS A 149 7.88 6.88 -4.37
CA HIS A 149 8.38 5.53 -4.15
C HIS A 149 7.36 4.50 -4.60
N GLN A 150 6.09 4.68 -4.19
CA GLN A 150 5.00 3.79 -4.58
C GLN A 150 4.78 3.76 -6.11
N ILE A 151 4.84 4.92 -6.77
CA ILE A 151 4.74 5.04 -8.24
C ILE A 151 5.85 4.23 -8.93
N VAL A 152 7.09 4.29 -8.44
CA VAL A 152 8.21 3.53 -9.00
C VAL A 152 8.05 2.03 -8.75
N LEU A 153 7.67 1.63 -7.53
CA LEU A 153 7.43 0.22 -7.19
C LEU A 153 6.32 -0.39 -8.06
N LYS A 154 5.21 0.34 -8.27
CA LYS A 154 4.11 -0.13 -9.12
C LYS A 154 4.50 -0.19 -10.61
N ALA A 155 5.34 0.73 -11.08
CA ALA A 155 5.88 0.65 -12.44
C ALA A 155 6.87 -0.50 -12.63
N ARG A 156 7.62 -0.87 -11.58
CA ARG A 156 8.51 -2.03 -11.57
C ARG A 156 7.73 -3.35 -11.67
N ALA A 157 6.65 -3.51 -10.89
CA ALA A 157 5.75 -4.67 -11.00
C ALA A 157 5.14 -4.75 -12.42
N GLY A 158 4.43 -3.71 -12.83
CA GLY A 158 4.02 -3.45 -14.21
C GLY A 158 3.13 -4.52 -14.86
N GLY A 159 2.26 -5.16 -14.08
CA GLY A 159 1.08 -5.87 -14.59
C GLY A 159 0.09 -4.91 -15.27
N GLU A 160 -0.89 -5.45 -15.99
CA GLU A 160 -1.86 -4.62 -16.73
C GLU A 160 -2.64 -3.66 -15.80
N GLN A 161 -3.11 -4.17 -14.66
CA GLN A 161 -3.79 -3.39 -13.62
C GLN A 161 -2.86 -2.34 -12.99
N ASP A 162 -1.56 -2.60 -12.89
CA ASP A 162 -0.59 -1.62 -12.41
C ASP A 162 -0.46 -0.44 -13.35
N ILE A 163 -0.43 -0.68 -14.66
CA ILE A 163 -0.36 0.37 -15.67
C ILE A 163 -1.62 1.24 -15.66
N GLU A 164 -2.79 0.63 -15.48
CA GLU A 164 -4.05 1.37 -15.33
C GLU A 164 -4.03 2.24 -14.07
N THR A 165 -3.59 1.67 -12.95
CA THR A 165 -3.44 2.39 -11.68
C THR A 165 -2.46 3.57 -11.81
N LEU A 166 -1.33 3.37 -12.48
CA LEU A 166 -0.36 4.43 -12.75
C LEU A 166 -0.93 5.56 -13.60
N ARG A 167 -1.82 5.26 -14.57
CA ARG A 167 -2.51 6.30 -15.34
C ARG A 167 -3.38 7.16 -14.44
N LEU A 168 -4.13 6.53 -13.53
CA LEU A 168 -4.93 7.26 -12.52
C LEU A 168 -4.05 8.16 -11.66
N TYR A 169 -2.90 7.67 -11.20
CA TYR A 169 -1.94 8.49 -10.43
C TYR A 169 -1.38 9.65 -11.25
N SER A 170 -1.05 9.42 -12.53
CA SER A 170 -0.60 10.48 -13.44
C SER A 170 -1.67 11.56 -13.62
N ASP A 171 -2.94 11.19 -13.72
CA ASP A 171 -4.05 12.14 -13.86
C ASP A 171 -4.22 12.96 -12.58
N LEU A 172 -4.13 12.35 -11.39
CA LEU A 172 -4.12 13.06 -10.12
C LEU A 172 -2.97 14.07 -10.00
N VAL A 173 -1.78 13.74 -10.55
CA VAL A 173 -0.64 14.66 -10.61
C VAL A 173 -0.90 15.82 -11.55
N LYS A 174 -1.42 15.56 -12.77
CA LYS A 174 -1.73 16.60 -13.77
C LYS A 174 -2.82 17.55 -13.28
N GLU A 175 -3.79 17.04 -12.53
CA GLU A 175 -4.84 17.83 -11.89
C GLU A 175 -4.36 18.59 -10.65
N GLY A 176 -3.11 18.39 -10.21
CA GLY A 176 -2.53 19.04 -9.04
C GLY A 176 -3.06 18.52 -7.69
N LYS A 177 -3.80 17.39 -7.71
CA LYS A 177 -4.35 16.74 -6.51
C LYS A 177 -3.27 15.96 -5.76
N LEU A 178 -2.43 15.23 -6.49
CA LEU A 178 -1.29 14.50 -5.93
C LEU A 178 0.00 15.28 -6.21
N LYS A 179 0.70 15.71 -5.16
CA LYS A 179 1.99 16.40 -5.28
C LYS A 179 3.11 15.38 -5.29
N ILE A 180 3.96 15.44 -6.31
CA ILE A 180 5.14 14.57 -6.46
C ILE A 180 6.39 15.38 -6.83
N SER A 181 7.56 14.84 -6.50
CA SER A 181 8.87 15.30 -6.91
C SER A 181 9.46 14.40 -7.99
N VAL A 182 9.68 14.95 -9.18
CA VAL A 182 10.38 14.24 -10.26
C VAL A 182 11.79 13.82 -9.85
N SER A 183 12.48 14.61 -9.00
CA SER A 183 13.81 14.23 -8.51
C SER A 183 13.74 12.97 -7.65
N ARG A 184 12.73 12.87 -6.75
CA ARG A 184 12.54 11.70 -5.90
C ARG A 184 12.18 10.46 -6.73
N ILE A 185 11.35 10.61 -7.77
CA ILE A 185 11.09 9.51 -8.72
C ILE A 185 12.40 9.02 -9.33
N ARG A 186 13.21 9.92 -9.89
CA ARG A 186 14.49 9.56 -10.52
C ARG A 186 15.45 8.90 -9.54
N GLU A 187 15.60 9.46 -8.33
CA GLU A 187 16.41 8.86 -7.26
C GLU A 187 15.93 7.46 -6.89
N THR A 188 14.61 7.24 -6.85
CA THR A 188 14.05 5.91 -6.52
C THR A 188 14.35 4.90 -7.62
N ILE A 189 14.25 5.30 -8.89
CA ILE A 189 14.57 4.44 -10.04
C ILE A 189 16.03 3.97 -9.97
N MET A 190 16.95 4.82 -9.49
CA MET A 190 18.37 4.47 -9.36
C MET A 190 18.64 3.31 -8.41
N PHE A 191 17.69 2.95 -7.53
CA PHE A 191 17.81 1.75 -6.70
C PHE A 191 17.52 0.44 -7.46
N PHE A 192 17.09 0.53 -8.72
CA PHE A 192 16.78 -0.60 -9.58
C PHE A 192 17.53 -0.48 -10.93
N PRO A 193 18.88 -0.54 -10.92
CA PRO A 193 19.69 -0.21 -12.09
C PRO A 193 19.41 -1.12 -13.31
N ASP A 194 19.13 -2.40 -13.08
CA ASP A 194 18.86 -3.37 -14.15
C ASP A 194 17.48 -3.18 -14.78
N GLU A 195 16.56 -2.51 -14.08
CA GLU A 195 15.16 -2.30 -14.49
C GLU A 195 14.86 -0.85 -14.86
N GLU A 196 15.85 0.06 -14.77
CA GLU A 196 15.69 1.50 -14.97
C GLU A 196 14.94 1.83 -16.27
N LYS A 197 15.38 1.26 -17.39
CA LYS A 197 14.78 1.51 -18.72
C LYS A 197 13.33 1.03 -18.78
N LEU A 198 13.04 -0.11 -18.15
CA LEU A 198 11.70 -0.70 -18.11
C LEU A 198 10.76 0.18 -17.28
N ILE A 199 11.19 0.58 -16.09
CA ILE A 199 10.44 1.45 -15.18
C ILE A 199 10.14 2.79 -15.87
N LEU A 200 11.16 3.44 -16.46
CA LEU A 200 10.98 4.71 -17.19
C LEU A 200 10.00 4.58 -18.35
N SER A 201 10.08 3.50 -19.13
CA SER A 201 9.17 3.24 -20.25
C SER A 201 7.72 3.14 -19.77
N ARG A 202 7.47 2.39 -18.69
CA ARG A 202 6.14 2.21 -18.11
C ARG A 202 5.57 3.49 -17.48
N LEU A 203 6.40 4.25 -16.78
CA LEU A 203 5.98 5.55 -16.24
C LEU A 203 5.59 6.53 -17.36
N ARG A 204 6.36 6.58 -18.45
CA ARG A 204 6.04 7.41 -19.61
C ARG A 204 4.77 6.94 -20.32
N SER A 205 4.57 5.64 -20.48
CA SER A 205 3.35 5.08 -21.09
C SER A 205 2.10 5.28 -20.24
N ALA A 206 2.27 5.40 -18.91
CA ALA A 206 1.21 5.78 -17.98
C ALA A 206 0.94 7.30 -17.96
N GLY A 207 1.80 8.12 -18.60
CA GLY A 207 1.58 9.55 -18.78
C GLY A 207 2.32 10.46 -17.80
N PHE A 208 3.30 9.94 -17.06
CA PHE A 208 4.22 10.74 -16.26
C PHE A 208 5.25 11.45 -17.16
N ASN A 209 5.51 12.73 -16.89
CA ASN A 209 6.52 13.52 -17.60
C ASN A 209 7.85 13.50 -16.83
N ILE A 210 8.70 12.50 -17.12
CA ILE A 210 9.96 12.22 -16.41
C ILE A 210 11.17 11.91 -17.31
#